data_AF-A0A6I2XNL9-F1
#
_entry.id   AF-A0A6I2XNL9-F1
#
_cell.length_a   1.000
_cell.length_b   1.000
_cell.length_c   1.000
_cell.angle_alpha   90.00
_cell.angle_beta   90.00
_cell.angle_gamma   90.00
#
_symmetry.space_group_name_H-M   'P 1'
#
loop_
_entity.id
_entity.type
_entity.pdbx_description
1 polymer ?
#
loop_
_entity_poly.entity_id
_entity_poly.type
_entity_poly.pdbx_seq_one_letter_code
_entity_poly.pdbx_strand_id
1 'polypeptide(L)'
;MNYQRLRIRRITYTLLAIAALAGLSYLLGWSSLFSVKSIVVTGAPANESVELIAQRSGIQKGEKLARIESRVAVRSLSRISWIDHSQVRRDWLREKIIITVWPRVPVARFNDMLLDKNGVGFQLTGYNAQALPLVNSSQPEDLDFSMSLLRALPESMSSQLHSIDTQGSHFATLKLKVGVRFLDVVWGDENDMELKVHVYQALLALPENRKITSMDLSAPHAPIVR
;
A
#
# COMPACT_ATOMS: atom_id res chain seq x y z
N MET A 1 -44.91 -23.97 51.42
CA MET A 1 -43.79 -24.85 51.00
C MET A 1 -43.20 -24.55 49.60
N ASN A 2 -43.90 -23.90 48.66
CA ASN A 2 -43.36 -23.65 47.30
C ASN A 2 -42.24 -22.58 47.22
N TYR A 3 -42.23 -21.57 48.10
CA TYR A 3 -41.26 -20.46 48.03
C TYR A 3 -39.81 -20.89 48.28
N GLN A 4 -39.55 -21.81 49.22
CA GLN A 4 -38.20 -22.28 49.53
C GLN A 4 -37.61 -23.16 48.41
N ARG A 5 -38.44 -24.03 47.80
CA ARG A 5 -38.01 -24.84 46.64
C ARG A 5 -37.66 -23.96 45.42
N LEU A 6 -38.43 -22.90 45.18
CA LEU A 6 -38.13 -21.93 44.11
C LEU A 6 -36.82 -21.17 44.37
N ARG A 7 -36.53 -20.79 45.63
CA ARG A 7 -35.28 -20.12 46.02
C ARG A 7 -34.05 -21.01 45.84
N ILE A 8 -34.12 -22.28 46.27
CA ILE A 8 -33.01 -23.24 46.12
C ILE A 8 -32.75 -23.54 44.63
N ARG A 9 -33.79 -23.68 43.80
CA ARG A 9 -33.65 -23.85 42.35
C ARG A 9 -32.98 -22.64 41.70
N ARG A 10 -33.35 -21.42 42.09
CA ARG A 10 -32.69 -20.20 41.59
C ARG A 10 -31.22 -20.16 41.96
N ILE A 11 -30.87 -20.43 43.22
CA ILE A 11 -29.46 -20.43 43.68
C ILE A 11 -28.64 -21.49 42.95
N THR A 12 -29.18 -22.71 42.81
CA THR A 12 -28.49 -23.79 42.08
C THR A 12 -28.26 -23.43 40.61
N TYR A 13 -29.24 -22.86 39.92
CA TYR A 13 -29.05 -22.39 38.54
C TYR A 13 -28.03 -21.25 38.44
N THR A 14 -28.03 -20.29 39.37
CA THR A 14 -27.03 -19.21 39.40
C THR A 14 -25.61 -19.76 39.60
N LEU A 15 -25.43 -20.68 40.55
CA LEU A 15 -24.13 -21.32 40.80
C LEU A 15 -23.66 -22.13 39.58
N LEU A 16 -24.57 -22.86 38.95
CA LEU A 16 -24.26 -23.64 37.74
C LEU A 16 -23.86 -22.72 36.58
N ALA A 17 -24.54 -21.57 36.41
CA ALA A 17 -24.17 -20.57 35.41
C ALA A 17 -22.78 -19.97 35.69
N ILE A 18 -22.46 -19.63 36.94
CA ILE A 18 -21.13 -19.12 37.33
C ILE A 18 -20.05 -20.18 37.08
N ALA A 19 -20.28 -21.43 37.48
CA ALA A 19 -19.34 -22.53 37.26
C ALA A 19 -19.12 -22.78 35.76
N ALA A 20 -20.17 -22.72 34.95
CA ALA A 20 -20.09 -22.83 33.49
C ALA A 20 -19.26 -21.68 32.89
N LEU A 21 -19.48 -20.44 33.32
CA LEU A 21 -18.71 -19.28 32.88
C LEU A 21 -17.24 -19.38 33.27
N ALA A 22 -16.93 -19.82 34.49
CA ALA A 22 -15.56 -20.04 34.95
C ALA A 22 -14.86 -21.15 34.15
N GLY A 23 -15.56 -22.26 33.90
CA GLY A 23 -15.07 -23.36 33.08
C GLY A 23 -14.78 -22.93 31.64
N LEU A 24 -15.72 -22.22 31.00
CA LEU A 24 -15.54 -21.66 29.66
C LEU A 24 -14.37 -20.68 29.59
N SER A 25 -14.24 -19.81 30.59
CA SER A 25 -13.14 -18.85 30.68
C SER A 25 -11.79 -19.56 30.79
N TYR A 26 -11.69 -20.60 31.63
CA TYR A 26 -10.49 -21.42 31.75
C TYR A 26 -10.16 -22.15 30.43
N LEU A 27 -11.18 -22.75 29.80
CA LEU A 27 -11.03 -23.46 28.53
C LEU A 27 -10.52 -22.54 27.42
N LEU A 28 -11.04 -21.31 27.32
CA LEU A 28 -10.62 -20.39 26.26
C LEU A 28 -9.29 -19.71 26.57
N GLY A 29 -9.04 -19.35 27.84
CA GLY A 29 -7.89 -18.54 28.21
C GLY A 29 -6.62 -19.32 28.59
N TRP A 30 -6.74 -20.59 29.01
CA TRP A 30 -5.63 -21.36 29.58
C TRP A 30 -5.49 -22.79 29.02
N SER A 31 -6.56 -23.39 28.48
CA SER A 31 -6.48 -24.74 27.88
C SER A 31 -5.61 -24.80 26.62
N SER A 32 -5.07 -25.98 26.31
CA SER A 32 -4.36 -26.25 25.04
C SER A 32 -5.29 -26.49 23.85
N LEU A 33 -6.59 -26.68 24.08
CA LEU A 33 -7.58 -26.96 23.02
C LEU A 33 -7.74 -25.84 22.00
N PHE A 34 -7.46 -24.59 22.40
CA PHE A 34 -7.54 -23.40 21.54
C PHE A 34 -6.18 -22.69 21.46
N SER A 35 -5.11 -23.46 21.30
CA SER A 35 -3.76 -22.95 21.08
C SER A 35 -3.46 -22.81 19.58
N VAL A 36 -2.57 -21.90 19.20
CA VAL A 36 -2.13 -21.75 17.80
C VAL A 36 -1.30 -22.96 17.37
N LYS A 37 -1.83 -23.80 16.47
CA LYS A 37 -1.08 -24.89 15.82
C LYS A 37 -0.28 -24.41 14.62
N SER A 38 -0.83 -23.48 13.84
CA SER A 38 -0.17 -22.95 12.65
C SER A 38 -0.54 -21.51 12.36
N ILE A 39 0.41 -20.78 11.77
CA ILE A 39 0.24 -19.41 11.26
C ILE A 39 0.28 -19.51 9.74
N VAL A 40 -0.78 -19.04 9.09
CA VAL A 40 -0.92 -19.03 7.63
C VAL A 40 -0.85 -17.58 7.18
N VAL A 41 0.08 -17.27 6.30
CA VAL A 41 0.23 -15.93 5.71
C VAL A 41 -0.24 -16.00 4.26
N THR A 42 -1.07 -15.03 3.84
CA THR A 42 -1.61 -14.93 2.48
C THR A 42 -1.40 -13.53 1.93
N GLY A 43 -1.12 -13.42 0.63
CA GLY A 43 -0.92 -12.13 -0.07
C GLY A 43 0.52 -11.59 -0.02
N ALA A 44 1.45 -12.35 0.56
CA ALA A 44 2.87 -12.00 0.53
C ALA A 44 3.44 -12.15 -0.90
N PRO A 45 4.28 -11.21 -1.37
CA PRO A 45 4.81 -11.20 -2.73
C PRO A 45 5.87 -12.27 -2.97
N ALA A 46 6.56 -12.72 -1.92
CA ALA A 46 7.59 -13.75 -1.97
C ALA A 46 7.53 -14.65 -0.73
N ASN A 47 8.10 -15.86 -0.83
CA ASN A 47 8.18 -16.82 0.27
C ASN A 47 8.99 -16.26 1.46
N GLU A 48 10.07 -15.53 1.21
CA GLU A 48 10.88 -14.89 2.25
C GLU A 48 10.07 -13.89 3.09
N SER A 49 9.11 -13.20 2.46
CA SER A 49 8.21 -12.27 3.15
C SER A 49 7.25 -12.98 4.11
N VAL A 50 6.91 -14.24 3.85
CA VAL A 50 6.01 -15.03 4.73
C VAL A 50 6.64 -15.25 6.09
N GLU A 51 7.92 -15.64 6.13
CA GLU A 51 8.64 -15.87 7.38
C GLU A 51 8.82 -14.56 8.16
N LEU A 52 9.21 -13.48 7.47
CA LEU A 52 9.32 -12.15 8.06
C LEU A 52 7.99 -11.70 8.67
N ILE A 53 6.86 -11.86 7.97
CA ILE A 53 5.52 -11.50 8.47
C ILE A 53 5.17 -12.32 9.70
N ALA A 54 5.38 -13.63 9.66
CA ALA A 54 5.09 -14.50 10.80
C ALA A 54 5.90 -14.07 12.03
N GLN A 55 7.20 -13.81 11.87
CA GLN A 55 8.08 -13.34 12.93
C GLN A 55 7.67 -11.96 13.46
N ARG A 56 7.43 -10.99 12.56
CA ARG A 56 7.08 -9.61 12.92
C ARG A 56 5.68 -9.48 13.50
N SER A 57 4.78 -10.43 13.24
CA SER A 57 3.44 -10.45 13.85
C SER A 57 3.48 -10.56 15.38
N GLY A 58 4.57 -11.12 15.94
CA GLY A 58 4.71 -11.37 17.38
C GLY A 58 3.91 -12.56 17.90
N ILE A 59 3.16 -13.24 17.03
CA ILE A 59 2.33 -14.39 17.39
C ILE A 59 3.17 -15.66 17.32
N GLN A 60 3.07 -16.49 18.36
CA GLN A 60 3.84 -17.73 18.45
C GLN A 60 2.94 -18.96 18.42
N LYS A 61 3.48 -20.08 17.90
CA LYS A 61 2.81 -21.38 18.03
C LYS A 61 2.67 -21.74 19.52
N GLY A 62 1.54 -22.31 19.89
CA GLY A 62 1.19 -22.66 21.27
C GLY A 62 0.47 -21.55 22.04
N GLU A 63 0.53 -20.30 21.58
CA GLU A 63 -0.18 -19.18 22.20
C GLU A 63 -1.69 -19.40 22.21
N LYS A 64 -2.38 -18.90 23.23
CA LYS A 64 -3.83 -19.09 23.41
C LYS A 64 -4.59 -18.14 22.49
N LEU A 65 -5.45 -18.67 21.63
CA LEU A 65 -6.21 -17.88 20.65
C LEU A 65 -6.98 -16.73 21.31
N ALA A 66 -7.56 -16.96 22.48
CA ALA A 66 -8.30 -15.95 23.24
C ALA A 66 -7.44 -14.79 23.76
N ARG A 67 -6.13 -15.00 23.94
CA ARG A 67 -5.20 -14.01 24.51
C ARG A 67 -4.44 -13.20 23.47
N ILE A 68 -4.38 -13.68 22.23
CA ILE A 68 -3.70 -12.98 21.14
C ILE A 68 -4.36 -11.61 20.94
N GLU A 69 -3.57 -10.55 20.81
CA GLU A 69 -4.08 -9.23 20.46
C GLU A 69 -3.87 -8.93 18.97
N SER A 70 -4.87 -9.26 18.13
CA SER A 70 -4.78 -9.06 16.68
C SER A 70 -4.41 -7.61 16.28
N ARG A 71 -4.85 -6.61 17.05
CA ARG A 71 -4.53 -5.19 16.80
C ARG A 71 -3.05 -4.88 17.01
N VAL A 72 -2.40 -5.52 17.98
CA VAL A 72 -0.96 -5.37 18.21
C VAL A 72 -0.19 -5.98 17.06
N ALA A 73 -0.58 -7.17 16.62
CA ALA A 73 0.02 -7.82 15.45
C ALA A 73 -0.13 -6.95 14.18
N VAL A 74 -1.33 -6.43 13.89
CA VAL A 74 -1.57 -5.52 12.75
C VAL A 74 -0.69 -4.26 12.84
N ARG A 75 -0.57 -3.65 14.02
CA ARG A 75 0.29 -2.46 14.23
C ARG A 75 1.78 -2.78 14.10
N SER A 76 2.19 -4.00 14.44
CA SER A 76 3.56 -4.45 14.21
C SER A 76 3.85 -4.61 12.72
N LEU A 77 2.92 -5.23 11.99
CA LEU A 77 3.03 -5.44 10.55
C LEU A 77 2.97 -4.14 9.75
N SER A 78 2.26 -3.12 10.21
CA SER A 78 2.22 -1.81 9.54
C SER A 78 3.57 -1.06 9.55
N ARG A 79 4.58 -1.55 10.29
CA ARG A 79 5.95 -1.03 10.26
C ARG A 79 6.76 -1.58 9.09
N ILE A 80 6.25 -2.60 8.40
CA ILE A 80 6.85 -3.13 7.18
C ILE A 80 6.38 -2.22 6.04
N SER A 81 7.30 -1.43 5.48
CA SER A 81 6.96 -0.32 4.58
C SER A 81 6.17 -0.72 3.34
N TRP A 82 6.44 -1.89 2.76
CA TRP A 82 5.75 -2.39 1.57
C TRP A 82 4.35 -2.94 1.85
N ILE A 83 3.93 -3.10 3.11
CA ILE A 83 2.57 -3.51 3.47
C ILE A 83 1.68 -2.26 3.50
N ASP A 84 0.63 -2.25 2.67
CA ASP A 84 -0.38 -1.19 2.71
C ASP A 84 -1.39 -1.44 3.82
N HIS A 85 -1.95 -2.65 3.82
CA HIS A 85 -2.92 -3.08 4.82
C HIS A 85 -2.65 -4.51 5.27
N SER A 86 -3.02 -4.83 6.51
CA SER A 86 -2.98 -6.20 7.03
C SER A 86 -4.15 -6.51 7.94
N GLN A 87 -4.55 -7.77 7.93
CA GLN A 87 -5.61 -8.30 8.76
C GLN A 87 -5.13 -9.59 9.44
N VAL A 88 -5.44 -9.72 10.73
CA VAL A 88 -5.15 -10.92 11.50
C VAL A 88 -6.46 -11.52 12.00
N ARG A 89 -6.75 -12.73 11.55
CA ARG A 89 -7.96 -13.49 11.91
C ARG A 89 -7.60 -14.77 12.67
N ARG A 90 -8.50 -15.17 13.57
CA ARG A 90 -8.39 -16.42 14.32
C ARG A 90 -9.36 -17.44 13.71
N ASP A 91 -8.85 -18.61 13.32
CA ASP A 91 -9.64 -19.78 12.99
C ASP A 91 -9.65 -20.70 14.22
N TRP A 92 -10.70 -20.58 15.03
CA TRP A 92 -10.86 -21.32 16.28
C TRP A 92 -11.07 -22.81 16.07
N LEU A 93 -11.73 -23.20 14.98
CA LEU A 93 -12.05 -24.60 14.71
C LEU A 93 -10.81 -25.37 14.24
N ARG A 94 -9.95 -24.71 13.46
CA ARG A 94 -8.72 -25.32 12.94
C ARG A 94 -7.47 -25.00 13.75
N GLU A 95 -7.61 -24.24 14.83
CA GLU A 95 -6.51 -23.81 15.70
C GLU A 95 -5.41 -23.04 14.94
N LYS A 96 -5.82 -22.13 14.04
CA LYS A 96 -4.88 -21.38 13.17
C LYS A 96 -5.05 -19.87 13.29
N ILE A 97 -3.96 -19.17 13.01
CA ILE A 97 -3.98 -17.72 12.75
C ILE A 97 -3.81 -17.51 11.25
N ILE A 98 -4.67 -16.66 10.69
CA ILE A 98 -4.62 -16.28 9.29
C ILE A 98 -4.21 -14.81 9.24
N ILE A 99 -3.05 -14.54 8.65
CA ILE A 99 -2.54 -13.20 8.42
C ILE A 99 -2.68 -12.91 6.93
N THR A 100 -3.58 -12.00 6.59
CA THR A 100 -3.74 -11.52 5.22
C THR A 100 -3.05 -10.17 5.10
N VAL A 101 -2.18 -10.04 4.11
CA VAL A 101 -1.46 -8.80 3.80
C VAL A 101 -1.81 -8.35 2.39
N TRP A 102 -1.91 -7.04 2.20
CA TRP A 102 -2.07 -6.40 0.91
C TRP A 102 -0.82 -5.54 0.66
N PRO A 103 0.05 -5.94 -0.29
CA PRO A 103 1.23 -5.17 -0.64
C PRO A 103 0.85 -3.82 -1.28
N ARG A 104 1.70 -2.81 -1.08
CA ARG A 104 1.65 -1.56 -1.84
C ARG A 104 1.94 -1.83 -3.32
N VAL A 105 1.26 -1.10 -4.19
CA VAL A 105 1.51 -1.12 -5.63
C VAL A 105 2.45 0.03 -5.98
N PRO A 106 3.65 -0.25 -6.51
CA PRO A 106 4.60 0.79 -6.86
C PRO A 106 4.19 1.45 -8.19
N VAL A 107 4.27 2.77 -8.26
CA VAL A 107 3.92 3.58 -9.44
C VAL A 107 5.08 4.43 -9.94
N ALA A 108 6.05 4.70 -9.09
CA ALA A 108 7.25 5.46 -9.41
C ALA A 108 8.43 4.98 -8.56
N ARG A 109 9.63 5.46 -8.87
CA ARG A 109 10.81 5.30 -8.02
C ARG A 109 11.40 6.66 -7.69
N PHE A 110 11.93 6.80 -6.49
CA PHE A 110 12.60 7.99 -6.00
C PHE A 110 13.83 7.54 -5.21
N ASN A 111 15.01 7.96 -5.65
CA ASN A 111 16.29 7.37 -5.20
C ASN A 111 16.25 5.83 -5.29
N ASP A 112 16.55 5.14 -4.20
CA ASP A 112 16.51 3.67 -4.08
C ASP A 112 15.17 3.14 -3.52
N MET A 113 14.13 3.98 -3.49
CA MET A 113 12.81 3.62 -2.97
C MET A 113 11.76 3.55 -4.08
N LEU A 114 10.78 2.68 -3.88
CA LEU A 114 9.54 2.65 -4.65
C LEU A 114 8.54 3.58 -4.01
N LEU A 115 7.71 4.24 -4.82
CA LEU A 115 6.63 5.10 -4.37
C LEU A 115 5.29 4.47 -4.75
N ASP A 116 4.33 4.51 -3.83
CA ASP A 116 2.93 4.21 -4.16
C ASP A 116 2.19 5.44 -4.71
N LYS A 117 0.92 5.27 -5.08
CA LYS A 117 0.07 6.35 -5.60
C LYS A 117 -0.06 7.56 -4.67
N ASN A 118 0.20 7.41 -3.38
CA ASN A 118 0.11 8.45 -2.37
C ASN A 118 1.47 9.11 -2.09
N GLY A 119 2.54 8.69 -2.79
CA GLY A 119 3.91 9.18 -2.54
C GLY A 119 4.60 8.52 -1.35
N VAL A 120 4.06 7.41 -0.81
CA VAL A 120 4.70 6.71 0.31
C VAL A 120 5.85 5.86 -0.21
N GLY A 121 7.05 6.12 0.33
CA GLY A 121 8.27 5.37 0.03
C GLY A 121 8.33 3.99 0.70
N PHE A 122 8.67 2.96 -0.07
CA PHE A 122 8.89 1.60 0.43
C PHE A 122 9.95 0.84 -0.37
N GLN A 123 10.37 -0.32 0.15
CA GLN A 123 11.30 -1.21 -0.52
C GLN A 123 10.65 -2.59 -0.68
N LEU A 124 10.79 -3.15 -1.87
CA LEU A 124 10.26 -4.47 -2.21
C LEU A 124 11.31 -5.29 -2.94
N THR A 125 11.81 -6.33 -2.29
CA THR A 125 12.84 -7.22 -2.86
C THR A 125 12.31 -7.96 -4.08
N GLY A 126 13.13 -8.06 -5.13
CA GLY A 126 12.79 -8.76 -6.36
C GLY A 126 11.87 -7.97 -7.31
N TYR A 127 11.48 -6.74 -6.97
CA TYR A 127 10.72 -5.88 -7.87
C TYR A 127 11.65 -5.20 -8.89
N ASN A 128 11.26 -5.21 -10.17
CA ASN A 128 11.99 -4.49 -11.21
C ASN A 128 11.67 -2.98 -11.16
N ALA A 129 12.42 -2.24 -10.34
CA ALA A 129 12.25 -0.79 -10.20
C ALA A 129 12.51 -0.01 -11.50
N GLN A 130 13.33 -0.53 -12.41
CA GLN A 130 13.75 0.18 -13.64
C GLN A 130 12.61 0.36 -14.64
N ALA A 131 11.53 -0.42 -14.51
CA ALA A 131 10.34 -0.28 -15.32
C ALA A 131 9.45 0.92 -14.89
N LEU A 132 9.71 1.53 -13.74
CA LEU A 132 8.94 2.65 -13.21
C LEU A 132 9.58 4.00 -13.55
N PRO A 133 8.76 5.04 -13.74
CA PRO A 133 9.26 6.40 -13.94
C PRO A 133 10.06 6.85 -12.71
N LEU A 134 11.17 7.53 -12.97
CA LEU A 134 11.99 8.17 -11.94
C LEU A 134 11.40 9.53 -11.57
N VAL A 135 11.12 9.73 -10.30
CA VAL A 135 10.82 11.04 -9.74
C VAL A 135 12.12 11.60 -9.17
N ASN A 136 12.49 12.79 -9.63
CA ASN A 136 13.64 13.56 -9.14
C ASN A 136 13.12 14.82 -8.45
N SER A 137 13.27 14.83 -7.13
CA SER A 137 12.76 15.87 -6.23
C SER A 137 13.81 16.16 -5.18
N SER A 138 14.11 17.43 -4.92
CA SER A 138 15.16 17.81 -3.95
C SER A 138 14.59 18.06 -2.57
N GLN A 139 13.35 18.56 -2.51
CA GLN A 139 12.62 18.84 -1.28
C GLN A 139 11.32 18.01 -1.19
N PRO A 140 10.73 17.86 0.02
CA PRO A 140 9.44 17.17 0.17
C PRO A 140 8.32 17.79 -0.66
N GLU A 141 8.24 19.12 -0.78
CA GLU A 141 7.24 19.80 -1.61
C GLU A 141 7.35 19.48 -3.11
N ASP A 142 8.57 19.23 -3.59
CA ASP A 142 8.83 18.83 -4.99
C ASP A 142 8.25 17.42 -5.26
N LEU A 143 8.33 16.53 -4.26
CA LEU A 143 7.84 15.16 -4.35
C LEU A 143 6.31 15.13 -4.41
N ASP A 144 5.64 15.92 -3.56
CA ASP A 144 4.18 16.01 -3.56
C ASP A 144 3.65 16.53 -4.90
N PHE A 145 4.31 17.55 -5.46
CA PHE A 145 4.00 18.09 -6.78
C PHE A 145 4.24 17.06 -7.90
N SER A 146 5.38 16.38 -7.89
CA SER A 146 5.67 15.30 -8.85
C SER A 146 4.62 14.20 -8.84
N MET A 147 4.20 13.77 -7.64
CA MET A 147 3.20 12.71 -7.49
C MET A 147 1.81 13.18 -7.87
N SER A 148 1.48 14.46 -7.64
CA SER A 148 0.24 15.08 -8.12
C SER A 148 0.18 15.08 -9.64
N LEU A 149 1.24 15.58 -10.29
CA LEU A 149 1.37 15.58 -11.75
C LEU A 149 1.29 14.16 -12.32
N LEU A 150 2.00 13.19 -11.74
CA LEU A 150 1.95 11.79 -12.18
C LEU A 150 0.53 11.21 -12.18
N ARG A 151 -0.28 11.55 -11.16
CA ARG A 151 -1.69 11.11 -11.07
C ARG A 151 -2.60 11.82 -12.07
N ALA A 152 -2.31 13.08 -12.37
CA ALA A 152 -3.09 13.89 -13.31
C ALA A 152 -2.77 13.57 -14.78
N LEU A 153 -1.59 13.00 -15.06
CA LEU A 153 -1.18 12.64 -16.41
C LEU A 153 -2.08 11.56 -17.02
N PRO A 154 -2.56 11.74 -18.26
CA PRO A 154 -3.29 10.70 -18.98
C PRO A 154 -2.45 9.44 -19.19
N GLU A 155 -3.12 8.29 -19.29
CA GLU A 155 -2.47 6.97 -19.48
C GLU A 155 -1.52 6.93 -20.70
N SER A 156 -1.88 7.63 -21.78
CA SER A 156 -1.05 7.73 -22.99
C SER A 156 0.31 8.38 -22.74
N MET A 157 0.42 9.25 -21.74
CA MET A 157 1.66 9.92 -21.35
C MET A 157 2.35 9.19 -20.20
N SER A 158 1.61 8.75 -19.19
CA SER A 158 2.20 8.06 -18.03
C SER A 158 2.86 6.73 -18.42
N SER A 159 2.33 6.02 -19.42
CA SER A 159 2.97 4.81 -19.99
C SER A 159 4.28 5.08 -20.75
N GLN A 160 4.46 6.32 -21.23
CA GLN A 160 5.67 6.77 -21.91
C GLN A 160 6.66 7.43 -20.94
N LEU A 161 6.25 7.69 -19.70
CA LEU A 161 7.02 8.47 -18.76
C LEU A 161 8.26 7.73 -18.29
N HIS A 162 9.40 8.40 -18.44
CA HIS A 162 10.69 7.91 -17.99
C HIS A 162 11.19 8.63 -16.74
N SER A 163 11.05 9.96 -16.69
CA SER A 163 11.31 10.73 -15.48
C SER A 163 10.40 11.96 -15.35
N ILE A 164 10.20 12.37 -14.11
CA ILE A 164 9.64 13.67 -13.71
C ILE A 164 10.73 14.38 -12.91
N ASP A 165 11.04 15.60 -13.31
CA ASP A 165 11.99 16.47 -12.63
C ASP A 165 11.23 17.73 -12.20
N THR A 166 11.17 17.99 -10.89
CA THR A 166 10.45 19.16 -10.33
C THR A 166 11.38 20.08 -9.55
N GLN A 167 11.13 21.38 -9.67
CA GLN A 167 11.80 22.43 -8.90
C GLN A 167 10.75 23.36 -8.29
N GLY A 168 10.46 23.19 -7.01
CA GLY A 168 9.31 23.81 -6.35
C GLY A 168 7.99 23.31 -6.91
N SER A 169 6.92 24.09 -6.67
CA SER A 169 5.54 23.73 -6.99
C SER A 169 5.04 24.24 -8.34
N HIS A 170 5.92 24.84 -9.16
CA HIS A 170 5.52 25.56 -10.39
C HIS A 170 6.31 25.16 -11.63
N PHE A 171 7.31 24.30 -11.48
CA PHE A 171 8.17 23.91 -12.59
C PHE A 171 8.38 22.41 -12.59
N ALA A 172 7.75 21.74 -13.55
CA ALA A 172 7.98 20.33 -13.86
C ALA A 172 8.52 20.17 -15.29
N THR A 173 9.46 19.25 -15.45
CA THR A 173 9.92 18.73 -16.74
C THR A 173 9.66 17.23 -16.78
N LEU A 174 9.08 16.74 -17.86
CA LEU A 174 8.77 15.34 -18.10
C LEU A 174 9.69 14.80 -19.18
N LYS A 175 10.32 13.65 -18.95
CA LYS A 175 11.02 12.91 -19.99
C LYS A 175 10.14 11.77 -20.47
N LEU A 176 9.67 11.85 -21.71
CA LEU A 176 8.75 10.88 -22.31
C LEU A 176 9.47 10.05 -23.38
N LYS A 177 9.33 8.73 -23.33
CA LYS A 177 9.82 7.79 -24.34
C LYS A 177 8.76 7.64 -25.44
N VAL A 178 8.95 8.38 -26.52
CA VAL A 178 8.07 8.35 -27.70
C VAL A 178 8.70 7.46 -28.77
N GLY A 179 8.28 6.19 -28.80
CA GLY A 179 8.86 5.18 -29.69
C GLY A 179 10.31 4.87 -29.32
N VAL A 180 11.25 5.23 -30.20
CA VAL A 180 12.70 4.99 -30.03
C VAL A 180 13.46 6.18 -29.44
N ARG A 181 12.82 7.33 -29.28
CA ARG A 181 13.45 8.57 -28.78
C ARG A 181 12.91 8.98 -27.41
N PHE A 182 13.70 9.76 -26.70
CA PHE A 182 13.24 10.53 -25.54
C PHE A 182 12.91 11.96 -25.98
N LEU A 183 11.84 12.51 -25.41
CA LEU A 183 11.37 13.87 -25.61
C LEU A 183 11.32 14.55 -24.24
N ASP A 184 12.04 15.66 -24.09
CA ASP A 184 11.99 16.50 -22.90
C ASP A 184 10.84 17.50 -23.02
N VAL A 185 9.85 17.40 -22.14
CA VAL A 185 8.66 18.26 -22.13
C VAL A 185 8.68 19.15 -20.91
N VAL A 186 8.90 20.45 -21.11
CA VAL A 186 8.74 21.45 -20.04
C VAL A 186 7.25 21.65 -19.83
N TRP A 187 6.73 21.17 -18.70
CA TRP A 187 5.31 21.20 -18.39
C TRP A 187 4.90 22.48 -17.64
N GLY A 188 5.81 23.02 -16.83
CA GLY A 188 5.52 24.14 -15.93
C GLY A 188 4.68 23.69 -14.74
N ASP A 189 3.62 24.44 -14.44
CA ASP A 189 2.69 24.19 -13.33
C ASP A 189 1.57 23.19 -13.69
N GLU A 190 0.65 22.94 -12.75
CA GLU A 190 -0.49 22.04 -12.92
C GLU A 190 -1.68 22.65 -13.69
N ASN A 191 -1.60 23.94 -14.08
CA ASN A 191 -2.69 24.61 -14.78
C ASN A 191 -2.83 24.12 -16.23
N ASP A 192 -4.03 24.30 -16.79
CA ASP A 192 -4.34 24.02 -18.20
C ASP A 192 -4.01 22.58 -18.65
N MET A 193 -4.12 21.60 -17.74
CA MET A 193 -3.77 20.19 -17.98
C MET A 193 -4.36 19.65 -19.29
N GLU A 194 -5.67 19.80 -19.51
CA GLU A 194 -6.34 19.32 -20.72
C GLU A 194 -5.79 19.98 -21.99
N LEU A 195 -5.54 21.30 -21.94
CA LEU A 195 -5.00 22.05 -23.05
C LEU A 195 -3.55 21.64 -23.34
N LYS A 196 -2.70 21.52 -22.31
CA LYS A 196 -1.31 21.07 -22.45
C LYS A 196 -1.24 19.66 -23.06
N VAL A 197 -2.10 18.74 -22.62
CA VAL A 197 -2.22 17.40 -23.21
C VAL A 197 -2.65 17.48 -24.68
N HIS A 198 -3.66 18.29 -25.00
CA HIS A 198 -4.14 18.44 -26.37
C HIS A 198 -3.04 19.01 -27.30
N VAL A 199 -2.35 20.05 -26.85
CA VAL A 199 -1.23 20.67 -27.58
C VAL A 199 -0.07 19.69 -27.75
N TYR A 200 0.29 18.92 -26.70
CA TYR A 200 1.29 17.85 -26.78
C TYR A 200 0.98 16.85 -27.90
N GLN A 201 -0.25 16.34 -27.92
CA GLN A 201 -0.70 15.36 -28.92
C GLN A 201 -0.71 15.97 -30.34
N ALA A 202 -1.21 17.19 -30.49
CA ALA A 202 -1.25 17.89 -31.77
C ALA A 202 0.16 18.12 -32.32
N LEU A 203 1.09 18.59 -31.49
CA LEU A 203 2.47 18.83 -31.88
C LEU A 203 3.21 17.53 -32.23
N LEU A 204 2.97 16.44 -31.51
CA LEU A 204 3.55 15.14 -31.86
C LEU A 204 3.07 14.58 -33.19
N ALA A 205 1.82 14.87 -33.58
CA ALA A 205 1.25 14.40 -34.83
C ALA A 205 1.84 15.10 -36.07
N LEU A 206 2.44 16.28 -35.91
CA LEU A 206 3.03 17.05 -37.01
C LEU A 206 4.25 16.32 -37.59
N PRO A 207 4.32 16.08 -38.91
CA PRO A 207 5.46 15.41 -39.54
C PRO A 207 6.80 16.13 -39.33
N GLU A 208 6.77 17.45 -39.21
CA GLU A 208 7.94 18.31 -38.96
C GLU A 208 8.55 18.03 -37.58
N ASN A 209 7.73 17.62 -36.61
CA ASN A 209 8.15 17.34 -35.23
C ASN A 209 8.65 15.91 -35.00
N ARG A 210 8.85 15.12 -36.07
CA ARG A 210 9.37 13.75 -35.96
C ARG A 210 10.79 13.65 -35.40
N LYS A 211 11.54 14.75 -35.38
CA LYS A 211 12.94 14.79 -34.93
C LYS A 211 13.21 15.69 -33.73
N ILE A 212 12.21 16.43 -33.21
CA ILE A 212 12.38 17.27 -32.03
C ILE A 212 12.85 16.45 -30.84
N THR A 213 13.66 17.07 -30.00
CA THR A 213 14.15 16.50 -28.73
C THR A 213 13.55 17.21 -27.53
N SER A 214 12.97 18.40 -27.72
CA SER A 214 12.31 19.14 -26.64
C SER A 214 11.01 19.83 -27.07
N MET A 215 10.11 19.99 -26.11
CA MET A 215 8.84 20.71 -26.24
C MET A 215 8.57 21.52 -24.98
N ASP A 216 8.33 22.81 -25.12
CA ASP A 216 7.92 23.67 -24.02
C ASP A 216 6.41 23.92 -24.09
N LEU A 217 5.71 23.45 -23.06
CA LEU A 217 4.27 23.56 -22.86
C LEU A 217 3.91 24.39 -21.62
N SER A 218 4.89 25.06 -21.01
CA SER A 218 4.63 25.95 -19.86
C SER A 218 3.68 27.09 -20.22
N ALA A 219 3.68 27.52 -21.48
CA ALA A 219 2.70 28.44 -22.08
C ALA A 219 1.98 27.76 -23.25
N PRO A 220 0.88 27.01 -23.02
CA PRO A 220 0.28 26.15 -24.04
C PRO A 220 -0.29 26.90 -25.26
N HIS A 221 -0.55 28.20 -25.15
CA HIS A 221 -0.99 29.04 -26.26
C HIS A 221 0.14 29.46 -27.22
N ALA A 222 1.40 29.31 -26.81
CA ALA A 222 2.57 29.64 -27.62
C ALA A 222 3.69 28.60 -27.38
N PRO A 223 3.47 27.33 -27.74
CA PRO A 223 4.41 26.27 -27.45
C PRO A 223 5.68 26.39 -28.30
N ILE A 224 6.81 25.94 -27.77
CA ILE A 224 8.11 25.98 -28.45
C ILE A 224 8.60 24.55 -28.65
N VAL A 225 9.07 24.21 -29.84
CA VAL A 225 9.68 22.90 -30.14
C VAL A 225 11.11 23.09 -30.64
N ARG A 226 12.02 22.19 -30.26
CA ARG A 226 13.39 22.13 -30.77
C ARG A 226 13.83 20.70 -31.00
#